data_AF-A0A1N6L7G9-F1
#
_entry.id   AF-A0A1N6L7G9-F1
#
_cell.length_a   1.000
_cell.length_b   1.000
_cell.length_c   1.000
_cell.angle_alpha   90.00
_cell.angle_beta   90.00
_cell.angle_gamma   90.00
#
_symmetry.space_group_name_H-M   'P 1'
#
loop_
_entity.id
_entity.type
_entity.pdbx_description
1 polymer ?
#
loop_
_entity_poly.entity_id
_entity_poly.type
_entity_poly.pdbx_seq_one_letter_code
_entity_poly.pdbx_strand_id
1 'polypeptide(L)'
;MLLPDGAVTLDPDEQVRAAVQRLFDAFLELGTAYAVVRDLRRHDVKLPKRDSAGQLAWRTATVTIVSTALHHPLYAGAYSWGRRQTQTHVDPTGRMTQGRHHCPSEEWTVLLHDRVAAYITWEQYLANQSLMLENQRRPITKGTPGGGSALLAGLLFCGRCGRKMLVEYRTIRQGRYSCTRRRFAATDEVYGGLPARGLDELVTQQLLQALSPAAIELSLCAIEHASEQRRQHGTQLRQNLERATYEVKRAERQYQAIEPENRLVARTLEANWEAALKHQSAAQDACDRLEHEELIKLGAVERCVLEALSHDIPMLWHAPETTAGERKEMLRCLIERVEVTRRSTGQQTAVAIRWAGGFESRHELCRAVFAYEQLDNYEELLARLGALRGAGWRAPRIAEQLNAEGFRTPKQRGAFTADVVRSLFPRLAGQAEGENASGPQPPRWSADARAERLGIRVKKLKDWVRCGWVQALERPFDGVWIPHADERELKRLECRVALSRKGRHYPADLDGEPV
;
A
#
# COMPACT_ATOMS: atom_id res chain seq x y z
N MET A 1 44.37 -6.44 15.59
CA MET A 1 45.71 -5.87 15.81
C MET A 1 46.66 -6.50 14.81
N LEU A 2 47.64 -5.77 14.26
CA LEU A 2 48.67 -6.39 13.42
C LEU A 2 49.74 -6.96 14.34
N LEU A 3 49.91 -8.27 14.32
CA LEU A 3 50.95 -8.97 15.05
C LEU A 3 52.32 -8.76 14.36
N PRO A 4 53.44 -8.98 15.07
CA PRO A 4 54.79 -8.83 14.51
C PRO A 4 55.09 -9.75 13.31
N ASP A 5 54.36 -10.85 13.19
CA ASP A 5 54.39 -11.80 12.07
C ASP A 5 53.55 -11.35 10.85
N GLY A 6 52.89 -10.19 10.94
CA GLY A 6 52.02 -9.65 9.89
C GLY A 6 50.57 -10.15 9.94
N ALA A 7 50.21 -11.05 10.87
CA ALA A 7 48.86 -11.56 11.00
C ALA A 7 47.93 -10.52 11.67
N VAL A 8 46.71 -10.37 11.15
CA VAL A 8 45.71 -9.46 11.73
C VAL A 8 44.74 -10.26 12.59
N THR A 9 44.83 -10.10 13.90
CA THR A 9 43.95 -10.73 14.89
C THR A 9 42.85 -9.78 15.38
N LEU A 10 41.88 -10.30 16.13
CA LEU A 10 40.94 -9.45 16.87
C LEU A 10 41.68 -8.58 17.89
N ASP A 11 41.00 -7.58 18.43
CA ASP A 11 41.62 -6.76 19.49
C ASP A 11 41.91 -7.65 20.71
N PRO A 12 43.10 -7.56 21.34
CA PRO A 12 43.42 -8.34 22.53
C PRO A 12 42.53 -7.98 23.72
N ASP A 13 42.02 -6.75 23.79
CA ASP A 13 41.09 -6.31 24.84
C ASP A 13 39.72 -6.98 24.65
N GLU A 14 39.32 -7.77 25.64
CA GLU A 14 38.03 -8.47 25.64
C GLU A 14 36.85 -7.50 25.63
N GLN A 15 36.96 -6.35 26.30
CA GLN A 15 35.91 -5.34 26.34
C GLN A 15 35.69 -4.73 24.95
N VAL A 16 36.77 -4.51 24.19
CA VAL A 16 36.70 -4.05 22.79
C VAL A 16 35.98 -5.08 21.93
N ARG A 17 36.34 -6.37 22.06
CA ARG A 17 35.68 -7.44 21.31
C ARG A 17 34.19 -7.53 21.62
N ALA A 18 33.83 -7.51 22.91
CA ALA A 18 32.44 -7.57 23.35
C ALA A 18 31.61 -6.38 22.85
N ALA A 19 32.16 -5.15 22.89
CA ALA A 19 31.46 -3.97 22.41
C ALA A 19 31.22 -3.98 20.89
N VAL A 20 32.20 -4.47 20.10
CA VAL A 20 32.06 -4.62 18.65
C VAL A 20 31.07 -5.73 18.32
N GLN A 21 31.13 -6.86 19.02
CA GLN A 21 30.17 -7.96 18.85
C GLN A 21 28.74 -7.49 19.13
N ARG A 22 28.52 -6.79 20.26
CA ARG A 22 27.20 -6.25 20.63
C ARG A 22 26.63 -5.31 19.56
N LEU A 23 27.47 -4.56 18.84
CA LEU A 23 26.99 -3.71 17.74
C LEU A 23 26.38 -4.55 16.61
N PHE A 24 27.03 -5.64 16.22
CA PHE A 24 26.55 -6.51 15.14
C PHE A 24 25.34 -7.34 15.58
N ASP A 25 25.35 -7.85 16.81
CA ASP A 25 24.21 -8.56 17.39
C ASP A 25 22.98 -7.65 17.47
N ALA A 26 23.15 -6.41 17.96
CA ALA A 26 22.08 -5.42 17.97
C ALA A 26 21.59 -5.05 16.56
N PHE A 27 22.45 -5.09 15.54
CA PHE A 27 22.04 -4.84 14.17
C PHE A 27 21.23 -6.01 13.59
N LEU A 28 21.60 -7.26 13.92
CA LEU A 28 20.81 -8.44 13.58
C LEU A 28 19.41 -8.36 14.21
N GLU A 29 19.31 -7.95 15.47
CA GLU A 29 18.05 -7.83 16.20
C GLU A 29 17.17 -6.68 15.69
N LEU A 30 17.76 -5.51 15.44
CA LEU A 30 17.01 -4.26 15.24
C LEU A 30 16.93 -3.80 13.78
N GLY A 31 17.77 -4.35 12.91
CA GLY A 31 17.76 -4.16 11.46
C GLY A 31 18.06 -2.75 10.95
N THR A 32 18.36 -1.77 11.81
CA THR A 32 18.65 -0.39 11.38
C THR A 32 19.77 0.26 12.20
N ALA A 33 20.67 0.98 11.54
CA ALA A 33 21.78 1.66 12.21
C ALA A 33 21.31 2.69 13.27
N TYR A 34 20.17 3.35 13.05
CA TYR A 34 19.59 4.28 14.03
C TYR A 34 19.06 3.57 15.28
N ALA A 35 18.40 2.42 15.12
CA ALA A 35 17.92 1.64 16.25
C ALA A 35 19.10 1.10 17.07
N VAL A 36 20.16 0.62 16.42
CA VAL A 36 21.41 0.19 17.08
C VAL A 36 22.01 1.32 17.92
N VAL A 37 22.14 2.54 17.36
CA VAL A 37 22.67 3.67 18.13
C VAL A 37 21.79 3.99 19.35
N ARG A 38 20.47 3.93 19.20
CA ARG A 38 19.54 4.17 20.31
C ARG A 38 19.66 3.09 21.38
N ASP A 39 19.78 1.83 20.99
CA ASP A 39 19.93 0.70 21.90
C ASP A 39 21.24 0.77 22.68
N LEU A 40 22.37 0.97 21.97
CA LEU A 40 23.68 1.12 22.60
C LEU A 40 23.69 2.27 23.60
N ARG A 41 23.07 3.41 23.27
CA ARG A 41 22.96 4.55 24.19
C ARG A 41 22.05 4.28 25.38
N ARG A 42 20.96 3.53 25.19
CA ARG A 42 20.04 3.16 26.27
C ARG A 42 20.73 2.31 27.33
N HIS A 43 21.65 1.45 26.91
CA HIS A 43 22.41 0.56 27.77
C HIS A 43 23.80 1.12 28.16
N ASP A 44 24.06 2.40 27.87
CA ASP A 44 25.36 3.09 28.08
C ASP A 44 26.59 2.35 27.49
N VAL A 45 26.38 1.62 26.39
CA VAL A 45 27.46 0.92 25.68
C VAL A 45 28.21 1.92 24.81
N LYS A 46 29.47 2.17 25.16
CA LYS A 46 30.40 2.99 24.36
C LYS A 46 31.12 2.13 23.33
N LEU A 47 31.43 2.73 22.20
CA LEU A 47 32.18 2.08 21.13
C LEU A 47 33.66 2.45 21.19
N PRO A 48 34.55 1.47 20.98
CA PRO A 48 35.98 1.69 21.00
C PRO A 48 36.43 2.43 19.74
N LYS A 49 37.36 3.37 19.89
CA LYS A 49 38.06 4.04 18.79
C LYS A 49 39.53 4.17 19.16
N ARG A 50 40.42 3.66 18.30
CA ARG A 50 41.85 3.98 18.40
C ARG A 50 42.15 5.26 17.63
N ASP A 51 42.97 6.13 18.21
CA ASP A 51 43.49 7.31 17.51
C ASP A 51 44.68 6.94 16.60
N SER A 52 45.29 7.94 15.96
CA SER A 52 46.46 7.74 15.10
C SER A 52 47.70 7.26 15.86
N ALA A 53 47.75 7.46 17.18
CA ALA A 53 48.81 6.97 18.06
C ALA A 53 48.51 5.55 18.59
N GLY A 54 47.36 4.97 18.23
CA GLY A 54 46.93 3.63 18.65
C GLY A 54 46.30 3.59 20.04
N GLN A 55 46.11 4.73 20.72
CA GLN A 55 45.51 4.79 22.06
C GLN A 55 44.01 4.54 22.00
N LEU A 56 43.52 3.69 22.90
CA LEU A 56 42.10 3.32 22.98
C LEU A 56 41.29 4.43 23.67
N ALA A 57 40.27 4.93 22.97
CA ALA A 57 39.29 5.87 23.50
C ALA A 57 37.86 5.34 23.33
N TRP A 58 37.05 5.46 24.38
CA TRP A 58 35.64 5.05 24.38
C TRP A 58 34.74 6.23 24.02
N ARG A 59 33.92 6.09 22.98
CA ARG A 59 33.03 7.16 22.49
C ARG A 59 31.58 6.70 22.48
N THR A 60 30.68 7.64 22.72
CA THR A 60 29.25 7.39 22.56
C THR A 60 28.95 6.97 21.12
N ALA A 61 28.10 5.94 20.95
CA ALA A 61 27.70 5.47 19.64
C ALA A 61 27.07 6.61 18.82
N THR A 62 27.52 6.77 17.57
CA THR A 62 26.92 7.67 16.58
C THR A 62 26.58 6.90 15.33
N VAL A 63 25.62 7.41 14.56
CA VAL A 63 25.17 6.77 13.31
C VAL A 63 26.32 6.63 12.32
N THR A 64 27.23 7.61 12.29
CA THR A 64 28.42 7.57 11.42
C THR A 64 29.35 6.41 11.79
N ILE A 65 29.60 6.18 13.09
CA ILE A 65 30.46 5.09 13.57
C ILE A 65 29.81 3.75 13.23
N VAL A 66 28.54 3.56 13.62
CA VAL A 66 27.82 2.31 13.38
C VAL A 66 27.70 2.01 11.88
N SER A 67 27.30 2.99 11.08
CA SER A 67 27.21 2.83 9.62
C SER A 67 28.58 2.49 9.02
N THR A 68 29.65 3.15 9.45
CA THR A 68 31.00 2.86 8.93
C THR A 68 31.44 1.44 9.29
N ALA A 69 31.15 0.96 10.51
CA ALA A 69 31.45 -0.41 10.92
C ALA A 69 30.66 -1.43 10.06
N LEU A 70 29.35 -1.22 9.89
CA LEU A 70 28.49 -2.10 9.11
C LEU A 70 28.90 -2.21 7.64
N HIS A 71 29.40 -1.14 7.01
CA HIS A 71 29.87 -1.15 5.61
C HIS A 71 31.32 -1.64 5.45
N HIS A 72 32.03 -1.99 6.53
CA HIS A 72 33.44 -2.33 6.44
C HIS A 72 33.66 -3.86 6.38
N PRO A 73 34.13 -4.41 5.24
CA PRO A 73 34.27 -5.87 5.05
C PRO A 73 35.31 -6.54 5.96
N LEU A 74 36.23 -5.76 6.55
CA LEU A 74 37.20 -6.25 7.55
C LEU A 74 36.55 -6.95 8.74
N TYR A 75 35.37 -6.50 9.20
CA TYR A 75 34.66 -7.18 10.28
C TYR A 75 34.15 -8.57 9.87
N ALA A 76 34.12 -8.85 8.58
CA ALA A 76 33.74 -10.12 7.97
C ALA A 76 34.95 -10.95 7.48
N GLY A 77 36.16 -10.62 7.95
CA GLY A 77 37.39 -11.36 7.61
C GLY A 77 37.98 -11.03 6.25
N ALA A 78 37.38 -10.09 5.51
CA ALA A 78 37.81 -9.75 4.16
C ALA A 78 38.75 -8.53 4.12
N TYR A 79 39.90 -8.72 3.47
CA TYR A 79 40.77 -7.62 3.09
C TYR A 79 40.29 -7.01 1.78
N SER A 80 40.08 -5.70 1.77
CA SER A 80 39.57 -4.98 0.61
C SER A 80 40.43 -3.75 0.29
N TRP A 81 40.80 -3.57 -0.97
CA TRP A 81 41.47 -2.36 -1.47
C TRP A 81 40.80 -1.87 -2.76
N GLY A 82 40.89 -0.57 -3.04
CA GLY A 82 40.24 0.03 -4.21
C GLY A 82 38.74 0.33 -4.04
N ARG A 83 38.22 0.34 -2.80
CA ARG A 83 36.80 0.62 -2.50
C ARG A 83 36.31 2.00 -2.98
N ARG A 84 37.23 2.94 -3.18
CA ARG A 84 36.95 4.27 -3.75
C ARG A 84 37.83 4.47 -4.97
N GLN A 85 37.21 4.75 -6.11
CA GLN A 85 37.92 5.12 -7.31
C GLN A 85 37.71 6.60 -7.63
N THR A 86 38.72 7.22 -8.24
CA THR A 86 38.65 8.62 -8.68
C THR A 86 38.23 8.61 -10.14
N GLN A 87 37.05 9.14 -10.42
CA GLN A 87 36.59 9.35 -11.79
C GLN A 87 36.83 10.81 -12.18
N THR A 88 37.45 11.02 -13.32
CA THR A 88 37.65 12.35 -13.90
C THR A 88 36.53 12.59 -14.91
N HIS A 89 35.63 13.52 -14.61
CA HIS A 89 34.62 14.00 -15.54
C HIS A 89 35.18 15.20 -16.30
N VAL A 90 35.04 15.21 -17.62
CA VAL A 90 35.40 16.36 -18.45
C VAL A 90 34.11 16.92 -19.01
N ASP A 91 33.73 18.12 -18.57
CA ASP A 91 32.53 18.79 -19.07
C ASP A 91 32.71 19.21 -20.54
N PRO A 92 31.62 19.48 -21.28
CA PRO A 92 31.68 19.91 -22.69
C PRO A 92 32.49 21.20 -22.94
N THR A 93 32.80 21.96 -21.90
CA THR A 93 33.65 23.17 -21.92
C THR A 93 35.13 22.88 -21.69
N GLY A 94 35.52 21.60 -21.56
CA GLY A 94 36.90 21.17 -21.30
C GLY A 94 37.32 21.22 -19.82
N ARG A 95 36.41 21.56 -18.90
CA ARG A 95 36.72 21.62 -17.47
C ARG A 95 36.75 20.22 -16.86
N MET A 96 37.90 19.83 -16.34
CA MET A 96 38.05 18.56 -15.63
C MET A 96 37.60 18.70 -14.17
N THR A 97 36.67 17.86 -13.73
CA THR A 97 36.29 17.70 -12.32
C THR A 97 36.59 16.28 -11.88
N GLN A 98 37.36 16.14 -10.79
CA GLN A 98 37.67 14.84 -10.20
C GLN A 98 36.73 14.56 -9.03
N GLY A 99 36.00 13.45 -9.11
CA GLY A 99 35.13 12.96 -8.06
C GLY A 99 35.58 11.59 -7.56
N ARG A 100 35.66 11.41 -6.24
CA ARG A 100 35.83 10.07 -5.64
C ARG A 100 34.45 9.49 -5.36
N HIS A 101 34.16 8.31 -5.88
CA HIS A 101 32.94 7.58 -5.58
C HIS A 101 33.28 6.24 -4.93
N HIS A 102 32.33 5.69 -4.16
CA HIS A 102 32.44 4.32 -3.65
C HIS A 102 31.98 3.37 -4.75
N CYS A 103 32.79 2.34 -5.00
CA CYS A 103 32.50 1.33 -6.01
C CYS A 103 31.78 0.13 -5.37
N PRO A 104 30.90 -0.55 -6.11
CA PRO A 104 30.33 -1.81 -5.66
C PRO A 104 31.43 -2.88 -5.52
N SER A 105 31.15 -3.94 -4.77
CA SER A 105 32.15 -4.95 -4.36
C SER A 105 32.86 -5.62 -5.52
N GLU A 106 32.17 -5.76 -6.65
CA GLU A 106 32.63 -6.43 -7.86
C GLU A 106 33.70 -5.60 -8.59
N GLU A 107 33.73 -4.28 -8.35
CA GLU A 107 34.67 -3.33 -8.94
C GLU A 107 35.86 -3.01 -8.01
N TRP A 108 35.93 -3.65 -6.84
CA TRP A 108 37.06 -3.48 -5.94
C TRP A 108 38.31 -4.10 -6.55
N THR A 109 39.41 -3.35 -6.55
CA THR A 109 40.66 -3.81 -7.15
C THR A 109 41.25 -5.04 -6.46
N VAL A 110 41.02 -5.18 -5.15
CA VAL A 110 41.39 -6.37 -4.38
C VAL A 110 40.28 -6.69 -3.39
N LEU A 111 39.78 -7.93 -3.42
CA LEU A 111 38.91 -8.50 -2.39
C LEU A 111 39.41 -9.90 -2.07
N LEU A 112 39.97 -10.08 -0.88
CA LEU A 112 40.47 -11.36 -0.39
C LEU A 112 39.68 -11.76 0.86
N HIS A 113 38.90 -12.82 0.75
CA HIS A 113 38.16 -13.41 1.87
C HIS A 113 39.09 -14.17 2.82
N ASP A 114 38.68 -14.30 4.08
CA ASP A 114 39.33 -15.11 5.12
C ASP A 114 40.81 -14.78 5.36
N ARG A 115 41.17 -13.50 5.28
CA ARG A 115 42.55 -13.02 5.50
C ARG A 115 42.80 -12.48 6.90
N VAL A 116 41.75 -12.10 7.61
CA VAL A 116 41.85 -11.52 8.95
C VAL A 116 40.79 -12.14 9.85
N ALA A 117 41.03 -12.14 11.16
CA ALA A 117 40.03 -12.62 12.11
C ALA A 117 38.74 -11.77 12.04
N ALA A 118 37.59 -12.44 11.97
CA ALA A 118 36.29 -11.81 11.74
C ALA A 118 35.42 -11.79 13.01
N TYR A 119 34.53 -10.80 13.09
CA TYR A 119 33.45 -10.73 14.09
C TYR A 119 32.13 -11.29 13.55
N ILE A 120 31.94 -11.22 12.23
CA ILE A 120 30.76 -11.72 11.53
C ILE A 120 31.19 -12.58 10.35
N THR A 121 30.31 -13.44 9.83
CA THR A 121 30.59 -14.19 8.61
C THR A 121 30.46 -13.29 7.37
N TRP A 122 31.04 -13.71 6.24
CA TRP A 122 30.87 -13.01 4.97
C TRP A 122 29.40 -12.96 4.52
N GLU A 123 28.67 -14.07 4.71
CA GLU A 123 27.24 -14.16 4.43
C GLU A 123 26.43 -13.15 5.25
N GLN A 124 26.73 -13.05 6.56
CA GLN A 124 26.10 -12.08 7.44
C GLN A 124 26.42 -10.64 7.01
N TYR A 125 27.64 -10.37 6.56
CA TYR A 125 28.00 -9.06 6.01
C TYR A 125 27.18 -8.70 4.77
N LEU A 126 27.03 -9.63 3.82
CA LEU A 126 26.21 -9.41 2.62
C LEU A 126 24.74 -9.19 2.97
N ALA A 127 24.18 -9.98 3.90
CA ALA A 127 22.84 -9.77 4.42
C ALA A 127 22.67 -8.38 5.04
N ASN A 128 23.65 -7.94 5.85
CA ASN A 128 23.65 -6.60 6.43
C ASN A 128 23.72 -5.50 5.36
N GLN A 129 24.53 -5.65 4.31
CA GLN A 129 24.58 -4.70 3.20
C GLN A 129 23.25 -4.60 2.47
N SER A 130 22.60 -5.75 2.20
CA SER A 130 21.28 -5.79 1.57
C SER A 130 20.24 -5.05 2.41
N LEU A 131 20.17 -5.33 3.72
CA LEU A 131 19.24 -4.68 4.62
C LEU A 131 19.51 -3.16 4.74
N MET A 132 20.78 -2.76 4.79
CA MET A 132 21.16 -1.34 4.78
C MET A 132 20.75 -0.63 3.49
N LEU A 133 20.82 -1.30 2.34
CA LEU A 133 20.35 -0.78 1.06
C LEU A 133 18.82 -0.68 1.05
N GLU A 134 18.10 -1.71 1.47
CA GLU A 134 16.64 -1.72 1.56
C GLU A 134 16.11 -0.62 2.49
N ASN A 135 16.81 -0.33 3.58
CA ASN A 135 16.47 0.73 4.52
C ASN A 135 16.56 2.14 3.93
N GLN A 136 17.32 2.35 2.85
CA GLN A 136 17.47 3.66 2.24
C GLN A 136 16.13 4.15 1.68
N ARG A 137 15.90 5.46 1.73
CA ARG A 137 14.69 6.08 1.13
C ARG A 137 14.89 6.32 -0.37
N ARG A 138 15.05 5.25 -1.15
CA ARG A 138 15.13 5.33 -2.63
C ARG A 138 13.75 5.05 -3.26
N PRO A 139 13.54 5.37 -4.55
CA PRO A 139 12.28 5.07 -5.24
C PRO A 139 11.94 3.58 -5.27
N ILE A 140 12.94 2.71 -5.38
CA ILE A 140 12.78 1.26 -5.58
C ILE A 140 12.81 0.44 -4.28
N THR A 141 13.49 0.95 -3.24
CA THR A 141 13.64 0.26 -1.96
C THR A 141 12.41 0.46 -1.06
N LYS A 142 12.12 -0.50 -0.19
CA LYS A 142 11.00 -0.40 0.76
C LYS A 142 11.21 0.72 1.79
N GLY A 143 12.45 0.94 2.22
CA GLY A 143 12.80 1.88 3.28
C GLY A 143 12.45 1.33 4.67
N THR A 144 12.99 1.96 5.71
CA THR A 144 12.78 1.54 7.10
C THR A 144 11.31 1.58 7.56
N PRO A 145 10.84 0.55 8.31
CA PRO A 145 9.57 0.57 9.03
C PRO A 145 9.46 1.77 9.98
N GLY A 146 8.76 2.83 9.58
CA GLY A 146 8.44 3.94 10.49
C GLY A 146 7.27 3.63 11.40
N GLY A 147 7.22 4.20 12.61
CA GLY A 147 6.16 3.94 13.61
C GLY A 147 4.80 4.62 13.38
N GLY A 148 4.57 5.31 12.26
CA GLY A 148 3.26 5.94 11.97
C GLY A 148 2.17 4.92 11.62
N SER A 149 0.89 5.30 11.63
CA SER A 149 -0.21 4.33 11.46
C SER A 149 -0.38 3.72 10.07
N ALA A 150 0.20 4.30 9.01
CA ALA A 150 0.02 3.82 7.65
C ALA A 150 0.90 2.59 7.37
N LEU A 151 0.28 1.43 7.14
CA LEU A 151 0.95 0.14 7.07
C LEU A 151 1.74 -0.06 5.78
N LEU A 152 1.23 0.41 4.64
CA LEU A 152 1.84 0.22 3.32
C LEU A 152 2.92 1.27 2.99
N ALA A 153 3.44 1.96 4.02
CA ALA A 153 4.54 2.90 3.88
C ALA A 153 5.76 2.22 3.25
N GLY A 154 6.12 2.59 2.03
CA GLY A 154 7.24 1.99 1.32
C GLY A 154 6.89 0.83 0.39
N LEU A 155 5.68 0.27 0.51
CA LEU A 155 5.18 -0.85 -0.29
C LEU A 155 4.20 -0.41 -1.39
N LEU A 156 3.60 0.78 -1.25
CA LEU A 156 2.54 1.24 -2.14
C LEU A 156 3.05 2.01 -3.36
N PHE A 157 2.52 1.68 -4.54
CA PHE A 157 2.84 2.29 -5.82
C PHE A 157 1.59 2.72 -6.58
N CYS A 158 1.72 3.79 -7.35
CA CYS A 158 0.65 4.31 -8.20
C CYS A 158 0.61 3.54 -9.52
N GLY A 159 -0.47 2.81 -9.80
CA GLY A 159 -0.60 2.03 -11.03
C GLY A 159 -0.72 2.87 -12.31
N ARG A 160 -0.95 4.19 -12.22
CA ARG A 160 -0.93 5.09 -13.39
C ARG A 160 0.47 5.59 -13.76
N CYS A 161 1.36 5.82 -12.79
CA CYS A 161 2.69 6.38 -13.06
C CYS A 161 3.86 5.47 -12.66
N GLY A 162 3.58 4.30 -12.07
CA GLY A 162 4.57 3.33 -11.62
C GLY A 162 5.41 3.77 -10.41
N ARG A 163 5.27 5.02 -9.94
CA ARG A 163 6.09 5.59 -8.87
C ARG A 163 5.55 5.20 -7.49
N LYS A 164 6.47 5.03 -6.54
CA LYS A 164 6.16 4.81 -5.13
C LYS A 164 5.34 5.98 -4.58
N MET A 165 4.31 5.67 -3.82
CA MET A 165 3.47 6.65 -3.13
C MET A 165 4.09 7.03 -1.78
N LEU A 166 3.97 8.31 -1.42
CA LEU A 166 4.44 8.81 -0.13
C LEU A 166 3.29 8.76 0.88
N VAL A 167 3.66 8.67 2.15
CA VAL A 167 2.71 8.82 3.25
C VAL A 167 2.78 10.23 3.79
N GLU A 168 1.62 10.87 3.89
CA GLU A 168 1.41 12.14 4.55
C GLU A 168 0.54 11.93 5.78
N TYR A 169 0.99 12.41 6.93
CA TYR A 169 0.23 12.35 8.17
C TYR A 169 -0.38 13.71 8.46
N ARG A 170 -1.69 13.75 8.68
CA ARG A 170 -2.34 14.93 9.31
C ARG A 170 -2.19 14.89 10.82
N THR A 171 -2.29 13.68 11.37
CA THR A 171 -1.95 13.31 12.75
C THR A 171 -1.27 11.94 12.70
N ILE A 172 -0.62 11.52 13.79
CA ILE A 172 0.09 10.22 13.86
C ILE A 172 -0.84 9.03 13.50
N ARG A 173 -2.15 9.16 13.76
CA ARG A 173 -3.17 8.14 13.49
C ARG A 173 -3.88 8.29 12.13
N GLN A 174 -3.73 9.42 11.44
CA GLN A 174 -4.41 9.71 10.18
C GLN A 174 -3.42 9.89 9.04
N GLY A 175 -2.98 8.75 8.50
CA GLY A 175 -2.15 8.67 7.30
C GLY A 175 -2.97 8.77 6.00
N ARG A 176 -2.36 9.36 4.98
CA ARG A 176 -2.85 9.41 3.60
C ARG A 176 -1.72 9.05 2.65
N TYR A 177 -2.00 8.22 1.66
CA TYR A 177 -1.09 7.92 0.57
C TYR A 177 -1.22 8.95 -0.54
N SER A 178 -0.13 9.63 -0.91
CA SER A 178 -0.10 10.62 -1.99
C SER A 178 0.84 10.16 -3.11
N CYS A 179 0.40 10.33 -4.37
CA CYS A 179 1.26 10.03 -5.51
C CYS A 179 2.38 11.07 -5.60
N THR A 180 3.64 10.62 -5.67
CA THR A 180 4.80 11.51 -5.70
C THR A 180 4.81 12.45 -6.91
N ARG A 181 4.25 12.01 -8.06
CA ARG A 181 4.09 12.87 -9.25
C ARG A 181 3.27 14.14 -8.96
N ARG A 182 2.37 14.09 -7.96
CA ARG A 182 1.58 15.25 -7.49
C ARG A 182 2.41 16.37 -6.92
N ARG A 183 3.50 16.04 -6.22
CA ARG A 183 4.36 17.06 -5.63
C ARG A 183 5.15 17.84 -6.68
N PHE A 184 5.36 17.24 -7.85
CA PHE A 184 6.23 17.81 -8.89
C PHE A 184 5.47 18.33 -10.12
N ALA A 185 4.25 17.87 -10.36
CA ALA A 185 3.43 18.32 -11.48
C ALA A 185 2.47 19.44 -11.03
N ALA A 186 2.58 20.62 -11.65
CA ALA A 186 1.62 21.73 -11.53
C ALA A 186 0.40 21.51 -12.44
N THR A 187 -0.16 20.30 -12.46
CA THR A 187 -1.33 19.97 -13.28
C THR A 187 -2.46 19.42 -12.41
N ASP A 188 -3.71 19.75 -12.76
CA ASP A 188 -4.91 19.31 -12.02
C ASP A 188 -5.27 17.83 -12.26
N GLU A 189 -4.62 17.16 -13.23
CA GLU A 189 -4.84 15.74 -13.54
C GLU A 189 -4.15 14.76 -12.59
N VAL A 190 -3.67 15.23 -11.44
CA VAL A 190 -2.92 14.34 -10.58
C VAL A 190 -3.86 13.39 -9.84
N TYR A 191 -3.48 12.11 -9.90
CA TYR A 191 -3.90 11.04 -9.00
C TYR A 191 -3.91 11.51 -7.52
N GLY A 192 -5.07 12.03 -7.09
CA GLY A 192 -5.25 12.52 -5.73
C GLY A 192 -4.98 11.43 -4.68
N GLY A 193 -4.58 11.83 -3.47
CA GLY A 193 -4.22 10.87 -2.44
C GLY A 193 -5.38 9.98 -1.97
N LEU A 194 -5.08 8.87 -1.31
CA LEU A 194 -6.04 7.94 -0.72
C LEU A 194 -5.87 7.88 0.80
N PRO A 195 -6.95 7.92 1.60
CA PRO A 195 -6.86 7.63 3.03
C PRO A 195 -6.22 6.25 3.26
N ALA A 196 -5.31 6.14 4.23
CA ALA A 196 -4.58 4.88 4.44
C ALA A 196 -5.49 3.76 4.97
N ARG A 197 -6.39 4.09 5.92
CA ARG A 197 -7.20 3.13 6.68
C ARG A 197 -7.86 2.03 5.84
N GLY A 198 -8.72 2.38 4.88
CA GLY A 198 -9.47 1.38 4.13
C GLY A 198 -8.60 0.49 3.23
N LEU A 199 -7.49 1.02 2.72
CA LEU A 199 -6.53 0.23 1.94
C LEU A 199 -5.71 -0.68 2.85
N ASP A 200 -5.26 -0.16 3.98
CA ASP A 200 -4.51 -0.92 4.99
C ASP A 200 -5.36 -2.08 5.55
N GLU A 201 -6.64 -1.83 5.83
CA GLU A 201 -7.62 -2.85 6.26
C GLU A 201 -7.78 -3.95 5.21
N LEU A 202 -7.94 -3.60 3.92
CA LEU A 202 -8.05 -4.58 2.84
C LEU A 202 -6.78 -5.45 2.71
N VAL A 203 -5.60 -4.83 2.68
CA VAL A 203 -4.35 -5.59 2.56
C VAL A 203 -4.09 -6.44 3.81
N THR A 204 -4.47 -5.95 4.99
CA THR A 204 -4.40 -6.72 6.24
C THR A 204 -5.27 -7.96 6.18
N GLN A 205 -6.51 -7.84 5.71
CA GLN A 205 -7.41 -8.99 5.55
C GLN A 205 -6.81 -10.03 4.60
N GLN A 206 -6.25 -9.60 3.47
CA GLN A 206 -5.62 -10.51 2.52
C GLN A 206 -4.38 -11.20 3.11
N LEU A 207 -3.56 -10.47 3.88
CA LEU A 207 -2.41 -11.04 4.59
C LEU A 207 -2.84 -12.14 5.56
N LEU A 208 -3.83 -11.84 6.42
CA LEU A 208 -4.30 -12.78 7.44
C LEU A 208 -5.02 -13.98 6.82
N GLN A 209 -5.71 -13.79 5.70
CA GLN A 209 -6.32 -14.89 4.95
C GLN A 209 -5.25 -15.81 4.34
N ALA A 210 -4.19 -15.24 3.75
CA ALA A 210 -3.08 -16.01 3.20
C ALA A 210 -2.31 -16.79 4.27
N LEU A 211 -2.24 -16.27 5.49
CA LEU A 211 -1.61 -16.92 6.65
C LEU A 211 -2.57 -17.76 7.48
N SER A 212 -3.83 -17.90 7.06
CA SER A 212 -4.79 -18.70 7.83
C SER A 212 -4.36 -20.17 7.87
N PRO A 213 -4.63 -20.89 8.97
CA PRO A 213 -4.28 -22.31 9.07
C PRO A 213 -4.78 -23.14 7.90
N ALA A 214 -6.03 -22.92 7.46
CA ALA A 214 -6.60 -23.61 6.31
C ALA A 214 -5.89 -23.29 4.99
N ALA A 215 -5.46 -22.04 4.77
CA ALA A 215 -4.70 -21.68 3.57
C ALA A 215 -3.30 -22.32 3.56
N ILE A 216 -2.67 -22.38 4.73
CA ILE A 216 -1.38 -23.03 4.93
C ILE A 216 -1.48 -24.54 4.70
N GLU A 217 -2.47 -25.21 5.29
CA GLU A 217 -2.71 -26.65 5.12
C GLU A 217 -2.90 -27.00 3.64
N LEU A 218 -3.75 -26.26 2.93
CA LEU A 218 -3.95 -26.44 1.49
C LEU A 218 -2.66 -26.24 0.69
N SER A 219 -1.85 -25.26 1.07
CA SER A 219 -0.56 -24.99 0.42
C SER A 219 0.45 -26.12 0.67
N LEU A 220 0.50 -26.66 1.89
CA LEU A 220 1.34 -27.81 2.24
C LEU A 220 0.91 -29.06 1.48
N CYS A 221 -0.40 -29.35 1.42
CA CYS A 221 -0.92 -30.46 0.61
C CYS A 221 -0.58 -30.30 -0.88
N ALA A 222 -0.66 -29.07 -1.42
CA ALA A 222 -0.29 -28.80 -2.80
C ALA A 222 1.22 -29.03 -3.05
N ILE A 223 2.08 -28.62 -2.13
CA ILE A 223 3.53 -28.87 -2.18
C ILE A 223 3.82 -30.38 -2.15
N GLU A 224 3.16 -31.12 -1.27
CA GLU A 224 3.29 -32.57 -1.18
C GLU A 224 2.85 -33.25 -2.48
N HIS A 225 1.69 -32.87 -3.01
CA HIS A 225 1.18 -33.42 -4.26
C HIS A 225 2.13 -33.15 -5.43
N ALA A 226 2.64 -31.92 -5.55
CA ALA A 226 3.62 -31.55 -6.58
C ALA A 226 4.94 -32.35 -6.41
N SER A 227 5.40 -32.54 -5.17
CA SER A 227 6.60 -33.33 -4.89
C SER A 227 6.42 -34.81 -5.28
N GLU A 228 5.24 -35.37 -5.04
CA GLU A 228 4.92 -36.76 -5.37
C GLU A 228 4.78 -36.93 -6.89
N GLN A 229 4.07 -36.04 -7.58
CA GLN A 229 3.99 -36.03 -9.04
C GLN A 229 5.39 -35.94 -9.67
N ARG A 230 6.26 -35.09 -9.12
CA ARG A 230 7.65 -34.99 -9.57
C ARG A 230 8.44 -36.28 -9.35
N ARG A 231 8.27 -36.93 -8.19
CA ARG A 231 8.93 -38.20 -7.89
C ARG A 231 8.50 -39.28 -8.89
N GLN A 232 7.21 -39.32 -9.23
CA GLN A 232 6.67 -40.23 -10.24
C GLN A 232 7.25 -39.93 -11.62
N HIS A 233 7.25 -38.66 -12.05
CA HIS A 233 7.83 -38.24 -13.32
C HIS A 233 9.33 -38.57 -13.41
N GLY A 234 10.11 -38.28 -12.35
CA GLY A 234 11.53 -38.63 -12.29
C GLY A 234 11.80 -40.13 -12.29
N THR A 235 10.87 -40.95 -11.81
CA THR A 235 10.96 -42.40 -11.94
C THR A 235 10.74 -42.83 -13.39
N GLN A 236 9.76 -42.24 -14.08
CA GLN A 236 9.51 -42.52 -15.50
C GLN A 236 10.67 -42.10 -16.40
N LEU A 237 11.26 -40.93 -16.16
CA LEU A 237 12.42 -40.44 -16.94
C LEU A 237 13.63 -41.36 -16.77
N ARG A 238 13.94 -41.79 -15.53
CA ARG A 238 15.03 -42.74 -15.27
C ARG A 238 14.81 -44.08 -15.96
N GLN A 239 13.59 -44.62 -15.92
CA GLN A 239 13.26 -45.86 -16.65
C GLN A 239 13.40 -45.69 -18.18
N ASN A 240 13.07 -44.52 -18.73
CA ASN A 240 13.26 -44.25 -20.15
C ASN A 240 14.74 -44.17 -20.52
N LEU A 241 15.57 -43.53 -19.69
CA LEU A 241 17.02 -43.49 -19.86
C LEU A 241 17.64 -44.89 -19.80
N GLU A 242 17.20 -45.74 -18.87
CA GLU A 242 17.62 -47.14 -18.78
C GLU A 242 17.30 -47.93 -20.06
N ARG A 243 16.07 -47.79 -20.58
CA ARG A 243 15.66 -48.43 -21.85
C ARG A 243 16.49 -47.93 -23.03
N ALA A 244 16.66 -46.62 -23.17
CA ALA A 244 17.47 -46.03 -24.25
C ALA A 244 18.93 -46.49 -24.18
N THR A 245 19.49 -46.58 -22.97
CA THR A 245 20.85 -47.10 -22.74
C THR A 245 20.97 -48.57 -23.14
N TYR A 246 19.95 -49.38 -22.85
CA TYR A 246 19.92 -50.77 -23.30
C TYR A 246 19.81 -50.88 -24.83
N GLU A 247 18.97 -50.06 -25.46
CA GLU A 247 18.80 -50.04 -26.93
C GLU A 247 20.07 -49.63 -27.66
N VAL A 248 20.81 -48.63 -27.16
CA VAL A 248 22.13 -48.25 -27.68
C VAL A 248 23.09 -49.44 -27.65
N LYS A 249 23.21 -50.11 -26.50
CA LYS A 249 24.10 -51.29 -26.36
C LYS A 249 23.68 -52.43 -27.28
N ARG A 250 22.38 -52.60 -27.51
CA ARG A 250 21.86 -53.62 -28.44
C ARG A 250 22.19 -53.27 -29.89
N ALA A 251 21.96 -52.03 -30.30
CA ALA A 251 22.25 -51.56 -31.66
C ALA A 251 23.75 -51.61 -31.96
N GLU A 252 24.59 -51.23 -30.99
CA GLU A 252 26.05 -51.35 -31.07
C GLU A 252 26.49 -52.80 -31.33
N ARG A 253 25.98 -53.77 -30.55
CA ARG A 253 26.30 -55.19 -30.76
C ARG A 253 25.85 -55.71 -32.12
N GLN A 254 24.69 -55.27 -32.60
CA GLN A 254 24.19 -55.65 -33.93
C GLN A 254 25.09 -55.10 -35.04
N TYR A 255 25.54 -53.85 -34.91
CA TYR A 255 26.47 -53.23 -35.84
C TYR A 255 27.84 -53.92 -35.83
N GLN A 256 28.40 -54.25 -34.66
CA GLN A 256 29.69 -54.93 -34.54
C GLN A 256 29.69 -56.37 -35.07
N ALA A 257 28.53 -57.02 -35.12
CA ALA A 257 28.40 -58.42 -35.56
C ALA A 257 28.27 -58.58 -37.08
N ILE A 258 28.18 -57.50 -37.87
CA ILE A 258 27.98 -57.60 -39.31
C ILE A 258 29.29 -57.65 -40.11
N GLU A 259 29.30 -58.50 -41.13
CA GLU A 259 30.41 -58.58 -42.08
C GLU A 259 30.46 -57.31 -42.98
N PRO A 260 31.65 -56.71 -43.20
CA PRO A 260 31.81 -55.44 -43.95
C PRO A 260 31.28 -55.46 -45.38
N GLU A 261 31.19 -56.63 -46.01
CA GLU A 261 30.72 -56.82 -47.38
C GLU A 261 29.22 -56.52 -47.51
N ASN A 262 28.45 -56.62 -46.41
CA ASN A 262 27.01 -56.36 -46.38
C ASN A 262 26.69 -54.86 -46.21
N ARG A 263 27.21 -54.04 -47.13
CA ARG A 263 27.25 -52.57 -47.03
C ARG A 263 25.90 -51.89 -46.84
N LEU A 264 24.83 -52.42 -47.44
CA LEU A 264 23.47 -51.88 -47.28
C LEU A 264 22.94 -52.09 -45.85
N VAL A 265 23.15 -53.28 -45.28
CA VAL A 265 22.71 -53.61 -43.92
C VAL A 265 23.54 -52.87 -42.88
N ALA A 266 24.86 -52.75 -43.09
CA ALA A 266 25.74 -51.96 -42.23
C ALA A 266 25.29 -50.49 -42.13
N ARG A 267 24.92 -49.85 -43.24
CA ARG A 267 24.36 -48.48 -43.25
C ARG A 267 23.05 -48.36 -42.48
N THR A 268 22.17 -49.34 -42.58
CA THR A 268 20.91 -49.33 -41.82
C THR A 268 21.14 -49.51 -40.32
N LEU A 269 22.06 -50.41 -39.93
CA LEU A 269 22.42 -50.61 -38.52
C LEU A 269 23.14 -49.41 -37.92
N GLU A 270 24.01 -48.75 -38.68
CA GLU A 270 24.65 -47.48 -38.32
C GLU A 270 23.59 -46.39 -38.07
N ALA A 271 22.65 -46.19 -39.00
CA ALA A 271 21.57 -45.22 -38.84
C ALA A 271 20.68 -45.53 -37.61
N ASN A 272 20.39 -46.82 -37.36
CA ASN A 272 19.65 -47.24 -36.18
C ASN A 272 20.43 -46.98 -34.88
N TRP A 273 21.75 -47.19 -34.89
CA TRP A 273 22.60 -46.92 -33.73
C TRP A 273 22.71 -45.40 -33.47
N GLU A 274 22.91 -44.58 -34.50
CA GLU A 274 22.87 -43.13 -34.39
C GLU A 274 21.51 -42.63 -33.83
N ALA A 275 20.40 -43.21 -34.29
CA ALA A 275 19.08 -42.88 -33.77
C ALA A 275 18.93 -43.24 -32.29
N ALA A 276 19.42 -44.41 -31.87
CA ALA A 276 19.42 -44.83 -30.47
C ALA A 276 20.30 -43.90 -29.60
N LEU A 277 21.48 -43.49 -30.08
CA LEU A 277 22.35 -42.54 -29.38
C LEU A 277 21.69 -41.16 -29.21
N LYS A 278 21.01 -40.66 -30.24
CA LYS A 278 20.22 -39.42 -30.15
C LYS A 278 19.08 -39.55 -29.14
N HIS A 279 18.40 -40.69 -29.11
CA HIS A 279 17.33 -40.94 -28.14
C HIS A 279 17.86 -40.99 -26.70
N GLN A 280 18.99 -41.67 -26.47
CA GLN A 280 19.66 -41.71 -25.16
C GLN A 280 20.07 -40.31 -24.70
N SER A 281 20.67 -39.51 -25.58
CA SER A 281 21.04 -38.12 -25.28
C SER A 281 19.83 -37.29 -24.87
N ALA A 282 18.74 -37.36 -25.63
CA ALA A 282 17.50 -36.66 -25.30
C ALA A 282 16.87 -37.11 -23.96
N ALA A 283 16.97 -38.40 -23.63
CA ALA A 283 16.51 -38.95 -22.35
C ALA A 283 17.39 -38.49 -21.18
N GLN A 284 18.70 -38.39 -21.38
CA GLN A 284 19.64 -37.86 -20.39
C GLN A 284 19.35 -36.38 -20.12
N ASP A 285 19.22 -35.56 -21.17
CA ASP A 285 18.88 -34.14 -21.04
C ASP A 285 17.57 -33.93 -20.27
N ALA A 286 16.59 -34.84 -20.43
CA ALA A 286 15.33 -34.77 -19.69
C ALA A 286 15.52 -35.04 -18.19
N CYS A 287 16.38 -35.99 -17.83
CA CYS A 287 16.74 -36.25 -16.44
C CYS A 287 17.49 -35.05 -15.84
N ASP A 288 18.48 -34.54 -16.56
CA ASP A 288 19.30 -33.41 -16.12
C ASP A 288 18.43 -32.16 -15.89
N ARG A 289 17.50 -31.86 -16.80
CA ARG A 289 16.52 -30.76 -16.59
C ARG A 289 15.72 -30.94 -15.30
N LEU A 290 15.23 -32.16 -15.04
CA LEU A 290 14.48 -32.43 -13.82
C LEU A 290 15.35 -32.29 -12.57
N GLU A 291 16.65 -32.55 -12.63
CA GLU A 291 17.56 -32.35 -11.49
C GLU A 291 17.84 -30.86 -11.24
N HIS A 292 17.97 -30.06 -12.30
CA HIS A 292 18.25 -28.63 -12.19
C HIS A 292 17.06 -27.77 -11.72
N GLU A 293 15.82 -28.21 -11.95
CA GLU A 293 14.63 -27.46 -11.54
C GLU A 293 14.36 -27.61 -10.03
N GLU A 294 15.11 -27.05 -9.08
CA GLU A 294 14.83 -27.30 -7.65
C GLU A 294 13.40 -26.93 -7.20
N LEU A 295 12.69 -27.89 -6.59
CA LEU A 295 11.48 -27.59 -5.79
C LEU A 295 11.89 -27.20 -4.38
N ILE A 296 11.11 -26.31 -3.78
CA ILE A 296 11.17 -26.02 -2.34
C ILE A 296 10.88 -27.32 -1.58
N LYS A 297 11.88 -27.80 -0.84
CA LYS A 297 11.73 -28.93 0.07
C LYS A 297 11.58 -28.40 1.49
N LEU A 298 10.37 -28.49 2.02
CA LEU A 298 10.10 -28.16 3.43
C LEU A 298 10.33 -29.40 4.30
N GLY A 299 11.28 -29.32 5.22
CA GLY A 299 11.53 -30.35 6.24
C GLY A 299 10.40 -30.42 7.27
N ALA A 300 10.32 -31.51 8.03
CA ALA A 300 9.28 -31.70 9.05
C ALA A 300 9.28 -30.57 10.11
N VAL A 301 10.47 -30.12 10.52
CA VAL A 301 10.62 -29.02 11.49
C VAL A 301 10.09 -27.70 10.93
N GLU A 302 10.41 -27.38 9.68
CA GLU A 302 9.96 -26.15 9.02
C GLU A 302 8.43 -26.12 8.85
N ARG A 303 7.83 -27.28 8.55
CA ARG A 303 6.36 -27.42 8.49
C ARG A 303 5.70 -27.15 9.83
N CYS A 304 6.20 -27.76 10.91
CA CYS A 304 5.69 -27.49 12.26
C CYS A 304 5.81 -26.01 12.65
N VAL A 305 6.94 -25.37 12.31
CA VAL A 305 7.13 -23.93 12.55
C VAL A 305 6.11 -23.10 11.77
N LEU A 306 5.88 -23.43 10.51
CA LEU A 306 4.96 -22.72 9.64
C LEU A 306 3.50 -22.88 10.09
N GLU A 307 3.11 -24.08 10.53
CA GLU A 307 1.80 -24.34 11.15
C GLU A 307 1.61 -23.54 12.44
N ALA A 308 2.61 -23.49 13.33
CA ALA A 308 2.56 -22.68 14.54
C ALA A 308 2.40 -21.18 14.20
N LEU A 309 3.20 -20.68 13.27
CA LEU A 309 3.13 -19.29 12.81
C LEU A 309 1.77 -18.92 12.21
N SER A 310 1.08 -19.87 11.55
CA SER A 310 -0.27 -19.63 10.99
C SER A 310 -1.32 -19.30 12.06
N HIS A 311 -1.12 -19.78 13.30
CA HIS A 311 -1.97 -19.49 14.44
C HIS A 311 -1.49 -18.25 15.21
N ASP A 312 -0.18 -18.14 15.42
CA ASP A 312 0.42 -17.09 16.25
C ASP A 312 0.38 -15.72 15.59
N ILE A 313 0.61 -15.64 14.27
CA ILE A 313 0.69 -14.37 13.55
C ILE A 313 -0.63 -13.58 13.64
N PRO A 314 -1.81 -14.16 13.34
CA PRO A 314 -3.07 -13.44 13.53
C PRO A 314 -3.29 -12.96 14.96
N MET A 315 -2.93 -13.77 15.98
CA MET A 315 -3.04 -13.38 17.38
C MET A 315 -2.14 -12.19 17.71
N LEU A 316 -0.85 -12.28 17.35
CA LEU A 316 0.13 -11.20 17.52
C LEU A 316 -0.32 -9.94 16.77
N TRP A 317 -0.83 -10.07 15.55
CA TRP A 317 -1.29 -8.93 14.78
C TRP A 317 -2.36 -8.10 15.52
N HIS A 318 -3.28 -8.77 16.21
CA HIS A 318 -4.37 -8.13 16.95
C HIS A 318 -4.01 -7.74 18.38
N ALA A 319 -2.85 -8.16 18.91
CA ALA A 319 -2.40 -7.80 20.25
C ALA A 319 -2.18 -6.28 20.39
N PRO A 320 -2.63 -5.66 21.51
CA PRO A 320 -2.47 -4.22 21.73
C PRO A 320 -1.01 -3.79 21.92
N GLU A 321 -0.15 -4.70 22.39
CA GLU A 321 1.29 -4.49 22.57
C GLU A 321 2.01 -4.39 21.22
N THR A 322 1.48 -5.06 20.19
CA THR A 322 2.11 -5.09 18.87
C THR A 322 2.08 -3.71 18.25
N THR A 323 3.24 -3.21 17.88
CA THR A 323 3.40 -1.84 17.39
C THR A 323 3.03 -1.72 15.92
N ALA A 324 2.82 -0.50 15.44
CA ALA A 324 2.68 -0.25 14.01
C ALA A 324 3.98 -0.51 13.23
N GLY A 325 5.14 -0.53 13.89
CA GLY A 325 6.42 -0.90 13.26
C GLY A 325 6.45 -2.39 12.92
N GLU A 326 6.19 -3.23 13.93
CA GLU A 326 6.17 -4.70 13.82
C GLU A 326 5.17 -5.18 12.77
N ARG A 327 3.93 -4.65 12.77
CA ARG A 327 2.93 -4.98 11.73
C ARG A 327 3.43 -4.71 10.32
N LYS A 328 4.25 -3.67 10.13
CA LYS A 328 4.82 -3.36 8.81
C LYS A 328 5.99 -4.27 8.47
N GLU A 329 6.76 -4.72 9.45
CA GLU A 329 7.81 -5.72 9.23
C GLU A 329 7.18 -7.03 8.74
N MET A 330 6.14 -7.51 9.42
CA MET A 330 5.37 -8.68 9.01
C MET A 330 4.84 -8.54 7.58
N LEU A 331 4.25 -7.39 7.23
CA LEU A 331 3.80 -7.11 5.85
C LEU A 331 4.96 -7.14 4.84
N ARG A 332 6.13 -6.59 5.20
CA ARG A 332 7.27 -6.51 4.28
C ARG A 332 7.92 -7.86 4.01
N CYS A 333 7.75 -8.85 4.89
CA CYS A 333 8.19 -10.22 4.67
C CYS A 333 7.40 -10.91 3.55
N LEU A 334 6.08 -10.70 3.51
CA LEU A 334 5.18 -11.43 2.60
C LEU A 334 4.75 -10.62 1.37
N ILE A 335 4.85 -9.30 1.43
CA ILE A 335 4.44 -8.41 0.35
C ILE A 335 5.67 -7.68 -0.22
N GLU A 336 5.88 -7.86 -1.51
CA GLU A 336 6.89 -7.13 -2.26
C GLU A 336 6.39 -5.73 -2.64
N ARG A 337 5.14 -5.67 -3.13
CA ARG A 337 4.61 -4.46 -3.75
C ARG A 337 3.09 -4.46 -3.74
N VAL A 338 2.51 -3.29 -3.48
CA VAL A 338 1.07 -3.04 -3.67
C VAL A 338 0.91 -1.95 -4.70
N GLU A 339 0.16 -2.22 -5.76
CA GLU A 339 -0.19 -1.24 -6.78
C GLU A 339 -1.65 -0.84 -6.66
N VAL A 340 -1.91 0.46 -6.78
CA VAL A 340 -3.27 0.98 -6.71
C VAL A 340 -3.58 1.79 -7.96
N THR A 341 -4.70 1.44 -8.60
CA THR A 341 -5.22 2.08 -9.82
C THR A 341 -6.67 2.56 -9.60
N ARG A 342 -6.88 3.87 -9.70
CA ARG A 342 -8.16 4.55 -9.52
C ARG A 342 -8.79 4.70 -10.89
N ARG A 343 -10.06 4.33 -10.99
CA ARG A 343 -10.90 4.70 -12.12
C ARG A 343 -11.14 6.22 -12.09
N SER A 344 -11.16 6.84 -13.27
CA SER A 344 -11.26 8.30 -13.45
C SER A 344 -12.54 8.88 -12.85
N THR A 345 -13.63 8.12 -12.90
CA THR A 345 -14.93 8.40 -12.30
C THR A 345 -15.36 7.18 -11.45
N GLY A 346 -15.99 7.41 -10.29
CA GLY A 346 -16.51 6.35 -9.43
C GLY A 346 -15.73 6.06 -8.14
N GLN A 347 -16.25 5.12 -7.35
CA GLN A 347 -15.74 4.74 -6.02
C GLN A 347 -14.70 3.62 -6.07
N GLN A 348 -14.71 2.84 -7.13
CA GLN A 348 -13.84 1.67 -7.24
C GLN A 348 -12.36 2.04 -7.43
N THR A 349 -11.53 1.35 -6.67
CA THR A 349 -10.09 1.40 -6.73
C THR A 349 -9.56 -0.01 -6.86
N ALA A 350 -8.91 -0.32 -7.98
CA ALA A 350 -8.25 -1.60 -8.16
C ALA A 350 -6.96 -1.63 -7.35
N VAL A 351 -6.74 -2.74 -6.65
CA VAL A 351 -5.58 -3.00 -5.81
C VAL A 351 -4.94 -4.31 -6.27
N ALA A 352 -3.69 -4.26 -6.72
CA ALA A 352 -2.91 -5.45 -7.03
C ALA A 352 -1.85 -5.64 -5.95
N ILE A 353 -1.80 -6.82 -5.33
CA ILE A 353 -0.81 -7.19 -4.32
C ILE A 353 0.12 -8.21 -4.95
N ARG A 354 1.40 -7.87 -5.03
CA ARG A 354 2.47 -8.78 -5.41
C ARG A 354 3.11 -9.34 -4.15
N TRP A 355 3.01 -10.65 -4.02
CA TRP A 355 3.49 -11.41 -2.89
C TRP A 355 4.95 -11.81 -3.08
N ALA A 356 5.65 -12.04 -1.97
CA ALA A 356 6.94 -12.69 -1.98
C ALA A 356 6.78 -14.08 -2.62
N GLY A 357 7.53 -14.33 -3.70
CA GLY A 357 7.39 -15.55 -4.51
C GLY A 357 6.69 -15.35 -5.86
N GLY A 358 6.36 -14.11 -6.22
CA GLY A 358 5.95 -13.75 -7.59
C GLY A 358 4.46 -13.89 -7.91
N PHE A 359 3.65 -14.43 -7.00
CA PHE A 359 2.20 -14.47 -7.14
C PHE A 359 1.59 -13.05 -7.07
N GLU A 360 0.59 -12.76 -7.90
CA GLU A 360 -0.15 -11.50 -7.90
C GLU A 360 -1.64 -11.76 -7.67
N SER A 361 -2.21 -11.06 -6.68
CA SER A 361 -3.66 -11.09 -6.39
C SER A 361 -4.27 -9.72 -6.68
N ARG A 362 -5.52 -9.70 -7.19
CA ARG A 362 -6.22 -8.48 -7.59
C ARG A 362 -7.52 -8.34 -6.80
N HIS A 363 -7.75 -7.14 -6.29
CA HIS A 363 -8.83 -6.81 -5.38
C HIS A 363 -9.45 -5.47 -5.74
N GLU A 364 -10.68 -5.24 -5.28
CA GLU A 364 -11.38 -3.96 -5.44
C GLU A 364 -11.68 -3.33 -4.09
N LEU A 365 -11.36 -2.05 -3.96
CA LEU A 365 -11.67 -1.24 -2.80
C LEU A 365 -12.69 -0.16 -3.17
N CYS A 366 -13.85 -0.17 -2.52
CA CYS A 366 -14.82 0.92 -2.62
C CYS A 366 -14.42 2.08 -1.70
N ARG A 367 -14.06 3.22 -2.30
CA ARG A 367 -13.60 4.40 -1.56
C ARG A 367 -14.73 5.36 -1.25
N ALA A 368 -14.52 6.15 -0.20
CA ALA A 368 -15.34 7.30 0.07
C ALA A 368 -15.11 8.40 -0.99
N VAL A 369 -16.17 8.88 -1.63
CA VAL A 369 -16.13 9.95 -2.64
C VAL A 369 -16.58 11.30 -2.08
N PHE A 370 -16.28 12.39 -2.77
CA PHE A 370 -16.56 13.74 -2.25
C PHE A 370 -17.98 14.21 -2.56
N ALA A 371 -18.54 13.74 -3.67
CA ALA A 371 -19.84 14.15 -4.20
C ALA A 371 -20.74 12.91 -4.39
N TYR A 372 -22.06 13.11 -4.43
CA TYR A 372 -23.02 12.01 -4.59
C TYR A 372 -22.98 11.44 -6.00
N GLU A 373 -22.73 12.28 -7.01
CA GLU A 373 -22.61 11.95 -8.43
C GLU A 373 -21.43 11.01 -8.73
N GLN A 374 -20.54 10.83 -7.76
CA GLN A 374 -19.39 9.93 -7.83
C GLN A 374 -19.68 8.59 -7.15
N LEU A 375 -20.85 8.40 -6.55
CA LEU A 375 -21.29 7.12 -6.01
C LEU A 375 -21.67 6.21 -7.18
N ASP A 376 -21.22 4.95 -7.14
CA ASP A 376 -21.52 4.01 -8.22
C ASP A 376 -23.02 3.68 -8.26
N ASN A 377 -23.71 3.78 -7.12
CA ASN A 377 -25.16 3.60 -6.97
C ASN A 377 -25.93 4.94 -6.88
N TYR A 378 -25.39 6.03 -7.42
CA TYR A 378 -26.04 7.35 -7.33
C TYR A 378 -27.44 7.37 -7.98
N GLU A 379 -27.55 6.82 -9.18
CA GLU A 379 -28.82 6.78 -9.91
C GLU A 379 -29.85 5.89 -9.20
N GLU A 380 -29.42 4.74 -8.69
CA GLU A 380 -30.25 3.84 -7.90
C GLU A 380 -30.73 4.51 -6.60
N LEU A 381 -29.84 5.24 -5.93
CA LEU A 381 -30.17 6.02 -4.74
C LEU A 381 -31.23 7.09 -5.06
N LEU A 382 -31.10 7.83 -6.16
CA LEU A 382 -32.09 8.82 -6.56
C LEU A 382 -33.43 8.18 -6.95
N ALA A 383 -33.41 7.08 -7.72
CA ALA A 383 -34.61 6.35 -8.09
C ALA A 383 -35.35 5.83 -6.84
N ARG A 384 -34.61 5.25 -5.88
CA ARG A 384 -35.17 4.75 -4.63
C ARG A 384 -35.71 5.88 -3.75
N LEU A 385 -34.97 6.99 -3.65
CA LEU A 385 -35.40 8.18 -2.94
C LEU A 385 -36.69 8.77 -3.54
N GLY A 386 -36.77 8.80 -4.88
CA GLY A 386 -37.95 9.23 -5.63
C GLY A 386 -39.16 8.34 -5.38
N ALA A 387 -38.98 7.01 -5.43
CA ALA A 387 -40.05 6.04 -5.16
C ALA A 387 -40.61 6.16 -3.73
N LEU A 388 -39.73 6.27 -2.73
CA LEU A 388 -40.14 6.42 -1.32
C LEU A 388 -40.84 7.77 -1.07
N ARG A 389 -40.38 8.84 -1.73
CA ARG A 389 -41.04 10.15 -1.65
C ARG A 389 -42.40 10.14 -2.36
N GLY A 390 -42.51 9.50 -3.52
CA GLY A 390 -43.76 9.32 -4.26
C GLY A 390 -44.79 8.50 -3.49
N ALA A 391 -44.34 7.55 -2.68
CA ALA A 391 -45.17 6.79 -1.75
C ALA A 391 -45.58 7.59 -0.48
N GLY A 392 -45.22 8.86 -0.37
CA GLY A 392 -45.60 9.74 0.75
C GLY A 392 -44.81 9.54 2.04
N TRP A 393 -43.67 8.86 2.01
CA TRP A 393 -42.86 8.61 3.21
C TRP A 393 -42.17 9.91 3.68
N ARG A 394 -42.07 10.08 5.02
CA ARG A 394 -41.40 11.24 5.63
C ARG A 394 -39.89 11.03 5.68
N ALA A 395 -39.12 12.12 5.59
CA ALA A 395 -37.65 12.10 5.52
C ALA A 395 -36.93 11.26 6.60
N PRO A 396 -37.35 11.22 7.88
CA PRO A 396 -36.73 10.33 8.88
C PRO A 396 -36.88 8.84 8.54
N ARG A 397 -38.08 8.43 8.10
CA ARG A 397 -38.38 7.04 7.74
C ARG A 397 -37.69 6.62 6.44
N ILE A 398 -37.56 7.56 5.50
CA ILE A 398 -36.76 7.36 4.28
C ILE A 398 -35.29 7.16 4.64
N ALA A 399 -34.73 7.94 5.57
CA ALA A 399 -33.35 7.81 6.01
C ALA A 399 -33.08 6.43 6.62
N GLU A 400 -33.94 5.97 7.53
CA GLU A 400 -33.87 4.62 8.11
C GLU A 400 -33.90 3.53 7.03
N GLN A 401 -34.83 3.63 6.08
CA GLN A 401 -34.96 2.66 5.00
C GLN A 401 -33.72 2.62 4.09
N LEU A 402 -33.20 3.79 3.68
CA LEU A 402 -31.98 3.85 2.86
C LEU A 402 -30.75 3.27 3.60
N ASN A 403 -30.67 3.47 4.92
CA ASN A 403 -29.62 2.86 5.73
C ASN A 403 -29.78 1.33 5.84
N ALA A 404 -31.02 0.85 6.00
CA ALA A 404 -31.32 -0.58 6.06
C ALA A 404 -31.04 -1.29 4.73
N GLU A 405 -31.28 -0.61 3.61
CA GLU A 405 -30.96 -1.06 2.25
C GLU A 405 -29.46 -0.96 1.92
N GLY A 406 -28.63 -0.44 2.84
CA GLY A 406 -27.18 -0.41 2.71
C GLY A 406 -26.61 0.76 1.91
N PHE A 407 -27.43 1.75 1.52
CA PHE A 407 -26.94 2.97 0.89
C PHE A 407 -26.01 3.73 1.83
N ARG A 408 -24.97 4.36 1.28
CA ARG A 408 -24.02 5.17 2.07
C ARG A 408 -23.86 6.58 1.52
N THR A 409 -23.65 7.53 2.43
CA THR A 409 -23.36 8.92 2.07
C THR A 409 -21.94 9.09 1.53
N PRO A 410 -21.68 10.10 0.67
CA PRO A 410 -20.34 10.49 0.28
C PRO A 410 -19.48 10.78 1.51
N LYS A 411 -18.17 10.53 1.38
CA LYS A 411 -17.17 10.59 2.46
C LYS A 411 -17.38 9.57 3.58
N GLN A 412 -18.38 8.68 3.47
CA GLN A 412 -18.74 7.66 4.47
C GLN A 412 -18.81 8.25 5.90
N ARG A 413 -19.28 9.50 6.03
CA ARG A 413 -19.29 10.23 7.31
C ARG A 413 -20.40 9.80 8.27
N GLY A 414 -21.26 8.90 7.84
CA GLY A 414 -22.34 8.36 8.66
C GLY A 414 -23.51 7.84 7.83
N ALA A 415 -24.51 7.38 8.55
CA ALA A 415 -25.82 7.00 8.04
C ALA A 415 -26.56 8.21 7.43
N PHE A 416 -27.50 7.95 6.54
CA PHE A 416 -28.49 8.95 6.11
C PHE A 416 -29.25 9.44 7.35
N THR A 417 -29.38 10.75 7.48
CA THR A 417 -30.25 11.41 8.47
C THR A 417 -31.39 12.11 7.75
N ALA A 418 -32.44 12.50 8.49
CA ALA A 418 -33.56 13.24 7.93
C ALA A 418 -33.10 14.53 7.21
N ASP A 419 -32.09 15.22 7.73
CA ASP A 419 -31.54 16.44 7.12
C ASP A 419 -30.79 16.15 5.82
N VAL A 420 -30.00 15.07 5.79
CA VAL A 420 -29.31 14.64 4.58
C VAL A 420 -30.33 14.28 3.50
N VAL A 421 -31.37 13.53 3.84
CA VAL A 421 -32.46 13.18 2.92
C VAL A 421 -33.17 14.42 2.38
N ARG A 422 -33.49 15.39 3.25
CA ARG A 422 -34.10 16.66 2.82
C ARG A 422 -33.19 17.43 1.86
N SER A 423 -31.87 17.42 2.09
CA SER A 423 -30.90 18.09 1.20
C SER A 423 -30.80 17.46 -0.19
N LEU A 424 -31.25 16.20 -0.35
CA LEU A 424 -31.25 15.48 -1.62
C LEU A 424 -32.55 15.67 -2.42
N PHE A 425 -33.65 16.09 -1.78
CA PHE A 425 -34.92 16.30 -2.46
C PHE A 425 -34.91 17.30 -3.62
N PRO A 426 -34.15 18.41 -3.59
CA PRO A 426 -34.04 19.31 -4.74
C PRO A 426 -33.41 18.63 -5.98
N ARG A 427 -32.56 17.62 -5.76
CA ARG A 427 -31.87 16.89 -6.84
C ARG A 427 -32.82 15.96 -7.60
N LEU A 428 -33.95 15.57 -7.00
CA LEU A 428 -35.02 14.84 -7.68
C LEU A 428 -35.85 15.76 -8.60
N ALA A 429 -35.98 17.05 -8.25
CA ALA A 429 -36.77 18.00 -9.04
C ALA A 429 -36.07 18.39 -10.35
N GLY A 430 -34.73 18.43 -10.36
CA GLY A 430 -33.95 18.71 -11.57
C GLY A 430 -33.98 17.61 -12.63
N GLN A 431 -34.59 16.44 -12.36
CA GLN A 431 -34.84 15.38 -13.35
C GLN A 431 -36.30 15.36 -13.86
N ALA A 432 -37.15 16.24 -13.33
CA ALA A 432 -38.57 16.37 -13.69
C ALA A 432 -38.83 17.65 -14.51
N GLU A 433 -37.86 18.13 -15.29
CA GLU A 433 -38.11 19.16 -16.31
C GLU A 433 -38.52 18.50 -17.62
N GLY A 434 -39.77 18.09 -17.65
CA GLY A 434 -40.46 17.54 -18.80
C GLY A 434 -41.89 17.28 -18.41
N GLU A 435 -42.79 18.16 -18.85
CA GLU A 435 -44.25 18.04 -18.78
C GLU A 435 -44.96 18.68 -17.57
N ASN A 436 -45.56 19.83 -17.90
CA ASN A 436 -46.88 20.32 -17.47
C ASN A 436 -47.02 21.00 -16.10
N ALA A 437 -47.16 22.32 -16.12
CA ALA A 437 -48.50 22.95 -16.15
C ALA A 437 -48.40 24.48 -16.19
N SER A 438 -48.55 25.05 -17.39
CA SER A 438 -48.91 26.45 -17.57
C SER A 438 -50.37 26.65 -17.21
N GLY A 439 -50.63 27.38 -16.13
CA GLY A 439 -51.92 28.00 -15.84
C GLY A 439 -51.66 29.38 -15.24
N PRO A 440 -52.43 30.42 -15.60
CA PRO A 440 -52.17 31.78 -15.13
C PRO A 440 -52.50 31.87 -13.64
N GLN A 441 -51.47 31.87 -12.78
CA GLN A 441 -51.64 32.26 -11.38
C GLN A 441 -51.53 33.79 -11.27
N PRO A 442 -52.36 34.45 -10.43
CA PRO A 442 -52.20 35.88 -10.14
C PRO A 442 -50.81 36.15 -9.55
N PRO A 443 -50.26 37.38 -9.65
CA PRO A 443 -48.88 37.67 -9.24
C PRO A 443 -48.70 37.46 -7.73
N ARG A 444 -48.28 36.26 -7.35
CA ARG A 444 -48.03 35.84 -5.97
C ARG A 444 -46.54 36.04 -5.68
N TRP A 445 -46.23 37.06 -4.88
CA TRP A 445 -44.86 37.49 -4.59
C TRP A 445 -44.22 36.61 -3.50
N SER A 446 -42.91 36.31 -3.60
CA SER A 446 -42.15 35.63 -2.55
C SER A 446 -41.89 36.55 -1.35
N ALA A 447 -41.70 35.98 -0.15
CA ALA A 447 -41.42 36.73 1.08
C ALA A 447 -40.18 37.63 0.96
N ASP A 448 -39.19 37.23 0.16
CA ASP A 448 -37.95 37.98 -0.06
C ASP A 448 -38.20 39.26 -0.88
N ALA A 449 -38.92 39.16 -2.00
CA ALA A 449 -39.28 40.31 -2.82
C ALA A 449 -40.17 41.32 -2.05
N ARG A 450 -41.01 40.82 -1.13
CA ARG A 450 -41.86 41.67 -0.28
C ARG A 450 -41.06 42.38 0.80
N ALA A 451 -40.10 41.69 1.42
CA ALA A 451 -39.21 42.28 2.43
C ALA A 451 -38.33 43.39 1.83
N GLU A 452 -37.86 43.17 0.59
CA GLU A 452 -37.11 44.17 -0.17
C GLU A 452 -37.95 45.40 -0.48
N ARG A 453 -39.18 45.24 -0.97
CA ARG A 453 -40.10 46.35 -1.25
C ARG A 453 -40.48 47.16 0.00
N LEU A 454 -40.61 46.49 1.15
CA LEU A 454 -40.88 47.14 2.44
C LEU A 454 -39.61 47.70 3.12
N GLY A 455 -38.42 47.48 2.54
CA GLY A 455 -37.15 47.93 3.10
C GLY A 455 -36.86 47.36 4.50
N ILE A 456 -37.24 46.10 4.74
CA ILE A 456 -37.03 45.37 6.00
C ILE A 456 -36.30 44.05 5.77
N ARG A 457 -35.64 43.54 6.82
CA ARG A 457 -35.03 42.21 6.77
C ARG A 457 -36.12 41.14 6.74
N VAL A 458 -35.95 40.11 5.92
CA VAL A 458 -36.87 38.95 5.78
C VAL A 458 -37.21 38.32 7.13
N LYS A 459 -36.24 38.25 8.05
CA LYS A 459 -36.45 37.74 9.43
C LYS A 459 -37.55 38.50 10.18
N LYS A 460 -37.59 39.83 10.05
CA LYS A 460 -38.58 40.70 10.70
C LYS A 460 -39.99 40.48 10.13
N LEU A 461 -40.09 40.24 8.83
CA LEU A 461 -41.36 39.89 8.18
C LEU A 461 -41.85 38.51 8.66
N LYS A 462 -40.95 37.53 8.83
CA LYS A 462 -41.27 36.21 9.40
C LYS A 462 -41.73 36.30 10.86
N ASP A 463 -41.14 37.19 11.66
CA ASP A 463 -41.58 37.42 13.03
C ASP A 463 -43.00 38.02 13.08
N TRP A 464 -43.35 38.92 12.16
CA TRP A 464 -44.70 39.48 12.07
C TRP A 464 -45.76 38.45 11.66
N VAL A 465 -45.41 37.51 10.77
CA VAL A 465 -46.28 36.38 10.43
C VAL A 465 -46.48 35.47 11.64
N ARG A 466 -45.41 35.18 12.40
CA ARG A 466 -45.49 34.36 13.63
C ARG A 466 -46.33 35.02 14.74
N CYS A 467 -46.31 36.34 14.83
CA CYS A 467 -47.17 37.09 15.75
C CYS A 467 -48.62 37.23 15.26
N GLY A 468 -48.99 36.64 14.11
CA GLY A 468 -50.33 36.73 13.54
C GLY A 468 -50.68 38.08 12.90
N TRP A 469 -49.70 38.97 12.74
CA TRP A 469 -49.93 40.34 12.27
C TRP A 469 -50.02 40.48 10.75
N VAL A 470 -49.65 39.43 10.03
CA VAL A 470 -49.75 39.28 8.58
C VAL A 470 -50.31 37.90 8.30
N GLN A 471 -51.43 37.82 7.58
CA GLN A 471 -51.96 36.54 7.14
C GLN A 471 -51.07 36.00 6.01
N ALA A 472 -50.56 34.78 6.17
CA ALA A 472 -49.75 34.13 5.16
C ALA A 472 -50.19 32.69 4.95
N LEU A 473 -50.21 32.26 3.68
CA LEU A 473 -50.40 30.87 3.32
C LEU A 473 -49.07 30.14 3.46
N GLU A 474 -49.03 29.14 4.34
CA GLU A 474 -47.89 28.24 4.48
C GLU A 474 -47.93 27.18 3.37
N ARG A 475 -46.88 27.11 2.54
CA ARG A 475 -46.71 25.96 1.65
C ARG A 475 -46.00 24.82 2.41
N PRO A 476 -46.51 23.57 2.37
CA PRO A 476 -46.00 22.49 3.22
C PRO A 476 -44.55 22.03 2.96
N PHE A 477 -43.85 22.56 1.95
CA PHE A 477 -42.58 21.98 1.49
C PHE A 477 -41.38 22.93 1.35
N ASP A 478 -41.54 24.26 1.43
CA ASP A 478 -40.41 25.20 1.24
C ASP A 478 -40.25 26.29 2.31
N GLY A 479 -41.13 26.35 3.33
CA GLY A 479 -41.05 27.41 4.37
C GLY A 479 -41.18 28.85 3.81
N VAL A 480 -41.68 28.97 2.58
CA VAL A 480 -42.00 30.24 1.91
C VAL A 480 -43.41 30.62 2.34
N TRP A 481 -43.49 31.73 3.07
CA TRP A 481 -44.74 32.36 3.46
C TRP A 481 -45.19 33.25 2.31
N ILE A 482 -46.39 33.04 1.78
CA ILE A 482 -46.99 33.96 0.82
C ILE A 482 -47.97 34.84 1.61
N PRO A 483 -47.58 36.04 2.03
CA PRO A 483 -48.49 36.94 2.72
C PRO A 483 -49.61 37.35 1.75
N HIS A 484 -50.87 37.14 2.15
CA HIS A 484 -52.01 37.71 1.46
C HIS A 484 -51.93 39.21 1.67
N ALA A 485 -51.80 39.99 0.61
CA ALA A 485 -51.63 41.43 0.79
C ALA A 485 -52.04 42.19 -0.46
N ASP A 486 -53.30 42.58 -0.45
CA ASP A 486 -53.87 43.58 -1.34
C ASP A 486 -53.21 44.95 -1.08
N GLU A 487 -53.42 45.92 -1.97
CA GLU A 487 -52.77 47.24 -1.91
C GLU A 487 -53.07 48.00 -0.60
N ARG A 488 -54.22 47.72 0.03
CA ARG A 488 -54.60 48.20 1.37
C ARG A 488 -53.71 47.62 2.47
N GLU A 489 -53.39 46.33 2.38
CA GLU A 489 -52.55 45.64 3.37
C GLU A 489 -51.07 46.02 3.23
N LEU A 490 -50.62 46.33 2.01
CA LEU A 490 -49.29 46.90 1.78
C LEU A 490 -49.13 48.26 2.47
N LYS A 491 -50.10 49.18 2.33
CA LYS A 491 -50.10 50.47 3.04
C LYS A 491 -50.10 50.30 4.56
N ARG A 492 -50.86 49.34 5.09
CA ARG A 492 -50.87 49.01 6.53
C ARG A 492 -49.49 48.57 7.01
N LEU A 493 -48.79 47.76 6.22
CA LEU A 493 -47.44 47.27 6.55
C LEU A 493 -46.38 48.37 6.45
N GLU A 494 -46.46 49.26 5.46
CA GLU A 494 -45.56 50.42 5.33
C GLU A 494 -45.70 51.39 6.52
N CYS A 495 -46.93 51.68 6.95
CA CYS A 495 -47.18 52.45 8.18
C CYS A 495 -46.57 51.77 9.42
N ARG A 496 -46.66 50.44 9.53
CA ARG A 496 -46.02 49.67 10.61
C ARG A 496 -44.49 49.72 10.56
N VAL A 497 -43.88 49.70 9.37
CA VAL A 497 -42.42 49.88 9.21
C VAL A 497 -42.00 51.27 9.69
N ALA A 498 -42.75 52.30 9.36
CA ALA A 498 -42.48 53.67 9.78
C ALA A 498 -42.58 53.86 11.31
N LEU A 499 -43.55 53.21 11.97
CA LEU A 499 -43.69 53.23 13.43
C LEU A 499 -42.55 52.48 14.12
N SER A 500 -42.15 51.32 13.57
CA SER A 500 -41.07 50.51 14.12
C SER A 500 -39.69 51.18 14.04
N ARG A 501 -39.44 52.01 13.02
CA ARG A 501 -38.18 52.78 12.89
C ARG A 501 -38.07 53.92 13.91
N LYS A 502 -39.18 54.40 14.49
CA LYS A 502 -39.22 55.49 15.47
C LYS A 502 -39.15 55.03 16.94
N GLY A 503 -38.94 53.73 17.20
CA GLY A 503 -38.72 53.19 18.55
C GLY A 503 -39.92 53.25 19.49
N ARG A 504 -41.14 53.50 19.00
CA ARG A 504 -42.36 53.47 19.83
C ARG A 504 -42.83 52.02 20.00
N HIS A 505 -43.18 51.63 21.23
CA HIS A 505 -43.86 50.36 21.52
C HIS A 505 -45.15 50.24 20.69
N TYR A 506 -45.41 49.04 20.18
CA TYR A 506 -46.61 48.74 19.38
C TYR A 506 -47.87 48.89 20.25
N PRO A 507 -48.83 49.78 19.90
CA PRO A 507 -50.11 49.84 20.61
C PRO A 507 -50.96 48.60 20.26
N ALA A 508 -51.74 48.10 21.23
CA ALA A 508 -52.69 47.00 21.03
C ALA A 508 -53.86 47.37 20.07
N ASP A 509 -54.01 48.65 19.71
CA ASP A 509 -55.19 49.17 19.02
C ASP A 509 -55.18 48.97 17.49
N LEU A 510 -54.39 48.02 16.96
CA LEU A 510 -54.40 47.66 15.53
C LEU A 510 -55.05 46.30 15.23
N ASP A 511 -55.64 45.67 16.25
CA ASP A 511 -56.35 44.38 16.16
C ASP A 511 -57.86 44.57 15.93
N GLY A 512 -58.24 45.53 15.08
CA GLY A 512 -59.62 45.65 14.59
C GLY A 512 -59.87 44.66 13.46
N GLU A 513 -60.78 43.70 13.71
CA GLU A 513 -61.36 42.75 12.75
C GLU A 513 -61.99 43.41 11.51
N PRO A 514 -62.19 42.65 10.41
CA PRO A 514 -62.59 43.19 9.11
C PRO A 514 -64.10 43.48 9.03
N VAL A 515 -64.45 44.54 8.29
CA VAL A 515 -65.74 44.64 7.58
C VAL A 515 -65.45 44.65 6.08
#